data_AF-A0A3D2MLR9-F1
#
_entry.id   AF-A0A3D2MLR9-F1
#
_cell.length_a   1.000
_cell.length_b   1.000
_cell.length_c   1.000
_cell.angle_alpha   90.00
_cell.angle_beta   90.00
_cell.angle_gamma   90.00
#
_symmetry.space_group_name_H-M   'P 1'
#
loop_
_entity.id
_entity.type
_entity.pdbx_description
1 polymer ?
#
loop_
_entity_poly.entity_id
_entity_poly.type
_entity_poly.pdbx_seq_one_letter_code
_entity_poly.pdbx_strand_id
1 'polypeptide(L)' 'IRTITLGMAEAHPLTLVAIKRAATALQDASTQFMAAGYEVQTVRLSTRPIFDDL' A
#
# COMPACT_ATOMS: atom_id res chain seq x y z
N ILE A 1 14.86 4.80 0.80
CA ILE A 1 13.52 4.96 0.17
C ILE A 1 12.63 5.76 1.10
N ARG A 2 12.26 6.98 0.69
CA ARG A 2 11.41 7.86 1.51
C ARG A 2 10.01 7.28 1.71
N THR A 3 9.38 6.74 0.67
CA THR A 3 8.04 6.13 0.76
C THR A 3 7.82 5.11 -0.35
N ILE A 4 7.18 3.98 -0.02
CA ILE A 4 6.58 3.05 -0.98
C ILE A 4 5.07 3.25 -0.91
N THR A 5 4.43 3.58 -2.05
CA THR A 5 2.96 3.76 -2.10
C THR A 5 2.34 2.66 -2.95
N LEU A 6 1.31 2.00 -2.42
CA LEU A 6 0.47 1.06 -3.15
C LEU A 6 -0.92 1.69 -3.40
N GLY A 7 -1.24 1.88 -4.67
CA GLY A 7 -2.55 2.35 -5.12
C GLY A 7 -3.58 1.21 -5.17
N MET A 8 -4.69 1.38 -4.45
CA MET A 8 -5.83 0.47 -4.49
C MET A 8 -6.86 1.00 -5.49
N ALA A 9 -7.24 0.16 -6.45
CA ALA A 9 -8.23 0.47 -7.48
C ALA A 9 -9.67 0.14 -7.08
N GLU A 10 -9.89 -0.39 -5.88
CA GLU A 10 -11.21 -0.73 -5.38
C GLU A 10 -11.96 0.54 -4.92
N ALA A 11 -13.27 0.56 -5.16
CA ALA A 11 -14.16 1.63 -4.72
C ALA A 11 -14.38 1.58 -3.21
N HIS A 12 -14.77 2.72 -2.63
CA HIS A 12 -15.14 2.78 -1.21
C HIS A 12 -16.51 2.13 -0.97
N PRO A 13 -16.73 1.39 0.14
CA PRO A 13 -15.78 1.06 1.20
C PRO A 13 -14.85 -0.11 0.86
N LEU A 14 -13.59 -0.02 1.30
CA LEU A 14 -12.65 -1.12 1.19
C LEU A 14 -13.01 -2.26 2.13
N THR A 15 -12.84 -3.50 1.65
CA THR A 15 -13.02 -4.68 2.48
C THR A 15 -11.78 -4.94 3.35
N LEU A 16 -11.98 -5.54 4.53
CA LEU A 16 -10.87 -5.96 5.40
C LEU A 16 -9.91 -6.92 4.69
N VAL A 17 -10.45 -7.80 3.83
CA VAL A 17 -9.67 -8.77 3.05
C VAL A 17 -8.73 -8.03 2.09
N ALA A 18 -9.23 -7.02 1.39
CA ALA A 18 -8.42 -6.23 0.48
C ALA A 18 -7.32 -5.43 1.19
N ILE A 19 -7.65 -4.81 2.32
CA ILE A 19 -6.66 -4.08 3.15
C ILE A 19 -5.54 -5.03 3.60
N LYS A 20 -5.88 -6.24 4.07
CA LYS A 20 -4.88 -7.24 4.49
C LYS A 20 -3.96 -7.65 3.34
N ARG A 21 -4.54 -7.96 2.16
CA ARG A 21 -3.75 -8.31 0.97
C ARG A 21 -2.81 -7.18 0.57
N ALA A 22 -3.28 -5.94 0.58
CA ALA A 22 -2.48 -4.77 0.23
C ALA A 22 -1.35 -4.52 1.26
N ALA A 23 -1.62 -4.72 2.55
CA ALA A 23 -0.63 -4.62 3.62
C ALA A 23 0.48 -5.68 3.46
N THR A 24 0.12 -6.93 3.18
CA THR A 24 1.10 -8.01 2.92
C THR A 24 2.01 -7.64 1.74
N ALA A 25 1.43 -7.20 0.61
CA ALA A 25 2.22 -6.81 -0.55
C ALA A 25 3.20 -5.65 -0.27
N LEU A 26 2.76 -4.64 0.50
CA LEU A 26 3.63 -3.53 0.91
C LEU A 26 4.77 -3.98 1.84
N GLN A 27 4.49 -4.89 2.78
CA GLN A 27 5.48 -5.43 3.71
C GLN A 27 6.53 -6.28 2.98
N ASP A 28 6.10 -7.10 2.02
CA ASP A 28 6.99 -7.90 1.18
C ASP A 28 7.91 -7.00 0.36
N ALA A 29 7.35 -5.98 -0.30
CA ALA A 29 8.14 -5.00 -1.05
C ALA A 29 9.15 -4.27 -0.15
N SER A 30 8.71 -3.82 1.04
CA SER A 30 9.58 -3.18 2.02
C SER A 30 10.74 -4.11 2.43
N THR A 31 10.45 -5.38 2.71
CA THR A 31 11.44 -6.38 3.07
C THR A 31 12.47 -6.60 1.96
N GLN A 32 12.02 -6.69 0.70
CA GLN A 32 12.92 -6.86 -0.44
C GLN A 32 13.84 -5.66 -0.64
N PHE A 33 13.33 -4.44 -0.49
CA PHE A 33 14.17 -3.24 -0.57
C PHE A 33 15.17 -3.14 0.59
N MET A 34 14.75 -3.50 1.81
CA MET A 34 15.66 -3.58 2.96
C MET A 34 16.76 -4.63 2.76
N ALA A 35 16.41 -5.80 2.21
CA ALA A 35 17.38 -6.85 1.87
C ALA A 35 18.37 -6.40 0.78
N ALA A 36 17.95 -5.51 -0.13
CA ALA A 36 18.82 -4.89 -1.13
C ALA A 36 19.69 -3.74 -0.57
N GLY A 37 19.64 -3.48 0.74
CA GLY A 37 20.45 -2.46 1.42
C GLY A 37 19.84 -1.07 1.47
N TYR A 38 18.58 -0.90 1.07
CA TYR A 38 17.87 0.37 1.21
C TYR A 38 17.17 0.49 2.56
N GLU A 39 17.27 1.65 3.20
CA GLU A 39 16.37 1.97 4.32
C GLU A 39 14.99 2.35 3.79
N VAL A 40 13.91 1.75 4.30
CA VAL A 40 12.52 2.11 3.96
C VAL A 40 11.89 2.83 5.14
N GLN A 41 11.57 4.12 4.98
CA GLN A 41 11.03 4.93 6.07
C GLN A 41 9.52 4.81 6.23
N THR A 42 8.79 4.62 5.14
CA THR A 42 7.32 4.63 5.15
C THR A 42 6.76 3.74 4.05
N VAL A 43 5.75 2.96 4.41
CA VAL A 43 4.85 2.29 3.47
C VAL A 43 3.47 2.94 3.56
N ARG A 44 2.81 3.16 2.42
CA ARG A 44 1.56 3.90 2.32
C ARG A 44 0.58 3.19 1.41
N LEU A 45 -0.67 3.08 1.87
CA LEU A 45 -1.80 2.74 1.00
C LEU A 45 -2.45 4.04 0.51
N SER A 46 -2.77 4.11 -0.77
CA SER A 46 -3.59 5.17 -1.35
C SER A 46 -4.81 4.55 -2.02
N THR A 47 -6.00 5.06 -1.73
CA THR A 47 -7.26 4.58 -2.31
C THR A 47 -7.73 5.49 -3.43
N ARG A 48 -8.72 5.05 -4.21
CA ARG A 48 -9.47 5.97 -5.06
C ARG A 48 -10.10 7.10 -4.22
N PRO A 49 -10.25 8.32 -4.79
CA PRO A 49 -10.97 9.40 -4.13
C PRO A 49 -12.41 8.97 -3.85
N ILE A 50 -12.85 9.15 -2.60
CA ILE A 50 -14.20 8.76 -2.19
C ILE A 50 -15.28 9.56 -2.95
N PHE A 51 -14.97 10.82 -3.30
CA PHE A 51 -15.90 11.71 -3.98
C PHE A 51 -16.07 11.42 -5.48
N ASP A 52 -15.21 10.59 -6.09
CA ASP A 52 -15.38 10.15 -7.48
C ASP A 52 -16.34 8.94 -7.58
N ASP A 53 -16.63 8.26 -6.47
CA ASP A 53 -17.52 7.10 -6.36
C ASP A 53 -18.94 7.46 -5.85
N LEU A 54 -19.17 8.73 -5.46
CA LEU A 54 -20.47 9.29 -5.02
C LEU A 54 -21.29 9.78 -6.21
#